data_AF-A0A2T4TWF6-F1
#
_entry.id   AF-A0A2T4TWF6-F1
#
_cell.length_a   1.000
_cell.length_b   1.000
_cell.length_c   1.000
_cell.angle_alpha   90.00
_cell.angle_beta   90.00
_cell.angle_gamma   90.00
#
_symmetry.space_group_name_H-M   'P 1'
#
loop_
_entity.id
_entity.type
_entity.pdbx_description
1 polymer ?
#
loop_
_entity_poly.entity_id
_entity_poly.type
_entity_poly.pdbx_seq_one_letter_code
_entity_poly.pdbx_strand_id
1 'polypeptide(L)'
;MMPVSLTARILTVVTWAMLAWALGPPPNLLADGGPTILSLGDDSYVTWSEVESRTGAVVRRELGDSLLAAFSVVVLSNVNYDSLPEAVRDGLADYLARGGSLLVSGGKQSYGSGGYAGTALGDLLPLKPSRDDWLPHPFGPTLILQPDHPILRGVVILTMAFFNELDPGSGAVEIAQYRKGSKAAFAGGGNPGGGEIQGGGRRPMPLIAERSIGSGTILAIAMDMTLTGDWNDRNRFAQNCIEYLLQRSRIEPVKLLKEPAKESVTE
;
A
#
# COMPACT_ATOMS: atom_id res chain seq x y z
N MET A 1 23.11 36.82 -54.64
CA MET A 1 24.00 35.79 -54.06
C MET A 1 25.13 36.47 -53.32
N MET A 2 25.08 36.50 -52.00
CA MET A 2 26.20 36.46 -51.02
C MET A 2 25.57 36.25 -49.61
N PRO A 3 26.22 35.52 -48.67
CA PRO A 3 25.53 34.86 -47.56
C PRO A 3 25.55 35.65 -46.25
N VAL A 4 24.53 35.40 -45.43
CA VAL A 4 24.34 35.92 -44.06
C VAL A 4 25.13 35.04 -43.07
N SER A 5 25.98 35.64 -42.23
CA SER A 5 26.78 34.92 -41.23
C SER A 5 26.01 34.64 -39.93
N LEU A 6 26.04 33.37 -39.53
CA LEU A 6 25.26 32.70 -38.47
C LEU A 6 25.86 32.85 -37.04
N THR A 7 26.48 33.96 -36.68
CA THR A 7 27.26 34.08 -35.42
C THR A 7 26.67 34.97 -34.34
N ALA A 8 25.55 35.66 -34.58
CA ALA A 8 25.02 36.67 -33.66
C ALA A 8 23.80 36.25 -32.80
N ARG A 9 23.40 34.96 -32.77
CA ARG A 9 22.20 34.50 -32.05
C ARG A 9 22.42 33.61 -30.83
N ILE A 10 23.67 33.28 -30.49
CA ILE A 10 23.97 32.33 -29.39
C ILE A 10 24.25 33.04 -28.05
N LEU A 11 24.57 34.34 -28.04
CA LEU A 11 25.04 35.02 -26.83
C LEU A 11 23.93 35.52 -25.88
N THR A 12 22.66 35.51 -26.28
CA THR A 12 21.55 35.99 -25.42
C THR A 12 20.85 34.88 -24.63
N VAL A 13 21.06 33.61 -24.98
CA VAL A 13 20.40 32.46 -24.32
C VAL A 13 21.19 31.98 -23.10
N VAL A 14 22.51 32.15 -23.08
CA VAL A 14 23.37 31.67 -21.98
C VAL A 14 23.21 32.52 -20.71
N THR A 15 22.90 33.81 -20.83
CA THR A 15 22.75 34.71 -19.68
C THR A 15 21.48 34.46 -18.87
N TRP A 16 20.40 33.95 -19.50
CA TRP A 16 19.17 33.58 -18.79
C TRP A 16 19.28 32.23 -18.07
N ALA A 17 20.09 31.30 -18.60
CA ALA A 17 20.29 29.99 -17.98
C ALA A 17 21.08 30.07 -16.66
N MET A 18 21.99 31.04 -16.51
CA MET A 18 22.76 31.20 -15.27
C MET A 18 22.03 31.98 -14.17
N LEU A 19 21.08 32.86 -14.51
CA LEU A 19 20.27 33.54 -13.50
C LEU A 19 19.19 32.62 -12.89
N ALA A 20 18.74 31.62 -13.65
CA ALA A 20 17.79 30.59 -13.17
C ALA A 20 18.41 29.57 -12.21
N TRP A 21 19.74 29.52 -12.09
CA TRP A 21 20.43 28.63 -11.14
C TRP A 21 20.76 29.33 -9.81
N ALA A 22 20.85 30.65 -9.79
CA ALA A 22 21.13 31.44 -8.58
C ALA A 22 19.87 31.72 -7.73
N LEU A 23 18.69 31.61 -8.34
CA LEU A 23 17.43 31.54 -7.62
C LEU A 23 17.09 30.05 -7.54
N GLY A 24 17.37 29.43 -6.38
CA GLY A 24 16.89 28.09 -6.10
C GLY A 24 15.40 27.96 -6.44
N PRO A 25 14.89 26.73 -6.68
CA PRO A 25 13.49 26.53 -7.01
C PRO A 25 12.65 27.32 -6.01
N PRO A 26 11.68 28.15 -6.46
CA PRO A 26 10.84 28.88 -5.54
C PRO A 26 10.27 27.88 -4.53
N PRO A 27 10.24 28.19 -3.21
CA PRO A 27 9.57 27.34 -2.25
C PRO A 27 8.18 27.07 -2.81
N ASN A 28 7.87 25.78 -2.96
CA ASN A 28 6.67 25.30 -3.64
C ASN A 28 5.46 26.14 -3.23
N LEU A 29 4.95 26.94 -4.18
CA LEU A 29 3.54 27.28 -4.26
C LEU A 29 2.83 25.96 -4.59
N LEU A 30 2.70 25.08 -3.58
CA LEU A 30 1.82 23.92 -3.65
C LEU A 30 0.43 24.46 -3.93
N ALA A 31 -0.05 24.21 -5.13
CA ALA A 31 -1.47 24.27 -5.42
C ALA A 31 -2.20 23.39 -4.37
N ASP A 32 -3.29 23.91 -3.83
CA ASP A 32 -4.16 23.24 -2.85
C ASP A 32 -4.42 21.77 -3.21
N GLY A 33 -4.12 20.86 -2.26
CA GLY A 33 -4.70 19.52 -2.13
C GLY A 33 -4.03 18.38 -2.90
N GLY A 34 -2.90 17.86 -2.41
CA GLY A 34 -2.40 16.55 -2.85
C GLY A 34 -3.36 15.39 -2.54
N PRO A 35 -3.09 14.16 -3.02
CA PRO A 35 -3.99 13.03 -2.80
C PRO A 35 -4.17 12.74 -1.30
N THR A 36 -5.40 12.45 -0.87
CA THR A 36 -5.67 12.16 0.55
C THR A 36 -5.64 10.66 0.80
N ILE A 37 -5.03 10.24 1.90
CA ILE A 37 -4.99 8.85 2.37
C ILE A 37 -5.81 8.74 3.65
N LEU A 38 -6.74 7.80 3.73
CA LEU A 38 -7.39 7.42 4.99
C LEU A 38 -6.68 6.19 5.56
N SER A 39 -6.04 6.33 6.72
CA SER A 39 -5.36 5.24 7.42
C SER A 39 -6.13 4.86 8.68
N LEU A 40 -6.66 3.64 8.73
CA LEU A 40 -7.43 3.12 9.85
C LEU A 40 -6.69 1.93 10.50
N GLY A 41 -6.57 1.98 11.83
CA GLY A 41 -5.94 0.95 12.63
C GLY A 41 -4.50 1.26 13.06
N ASP A 42 -3.67 0.22 13.13
CA ASP A 42 -2.27 0.34 13.54
C ASP A 42 -1.36 0.52 12.31
N ASP A 43 -1.03 1.77 12.03
CA ASP A 43 -0.16 2.19 10.93
C ASP A 43 1.27 2.48 11.36
N SER A 44 1.69 2.02 12.54
CA SER A 44 3.00 2.32 13.15
C SER A 44 4.21 1.83 12.34
N TYR A 45 4.01 0.93 11.38
CA TYR A 45 5.05 0.44 10.48
C TYR A 45 5.34 1.38 9.29
N VAL A 46 4.52 2.41 9.08
CA VAL A 46 4.68 3.40 8.01
C VAL A 46 5.29 4.68 8.56
N THR A 47 6.40 5.13 7.98
CA THR A 47 6.93 6.48 8.25
C THR A 47 6.19 7.50 7.38
N TRP A 48 5.04 7.97 7.85
CA TRP A 48 4.14 8.84 7.07
C TRP A 48 4.78 10.15 6.61
N SER A 49 5.63 10.78 7.41
CA SER A 49 6.34 11.99 6.99
C SER A 49 7.16 11.80 5.72
N GLU A 50 7.76 10.61 5.54
CA GLU A 50 8.50 10.26 4.32
C GLU A 50 7.54 10.06 3.14
N VAL A 51 6.41 9.38 3.34
CA VAL A 51 5.36 9.23 2.32
C VAL A 51 4.84 10.59 1.86
N GLU A 52 4.44 11.46 2.79
CA GLU A 52 3.92 12.79 2.52
C GLU A 52 4.95 13.65 1.78
N SER A 53 6.22 13.63 2.22
CA SER A 53 7.29 14.39 1.55
C SER A 53 7.57 13.93 0.11
N ARG A 54 7.43 12.63 -0.18
CA ARG A 54 7.73 12.05 -1.49
C ARG A 54 6.57 12.13 -2.48
N THR A 55 5.34 12.14 -1.96
CA THR A 55 4.12 12.01 -2.78
C THR A 55 3.26 13.27 -2.78
N GLY A 56 3.48 14.19 -1.83
CA GLY A 56 2.59 15.31 -1.57
C GLY A 56 1.24 14.89 -0.99
N ALA A 57 1.06 13.61 -0.63
CA ALA A 57 -0.18 13.13 -0.04
C ALA A 57 -0.42 13.72 1.36
N VAL A 58 -1.67 13.71 1.79
CA VAL A 58 -2.08 14.09 3.16
C VAL A 58 -2.73 12.89 3.83
N VAL A 59 -2.23 12.49 4.99
CA VAL A 59 -2.76 11.34 5.74
C VAL A 59 -3.79 11.78 6.77
N ARG A 60 -4.95 11.14 6.78
CA ARG A 60 -5.98 11.27 7.82
C ARG A 60 -6.19 9.94 8.53
N ARG A 61 -6.46 9.99 9.84
CA ARG A 61 -6.69 8.81 10.69
C ARG A 61 -8.16 8.61 11.08
N GLU A 62 -9.01 9.47 10.56
CA GLU A 62 -10.44 9.45 10.80
C GLU A 62 -11.16 9.87 9.52
N LEU A 63 -12.35 9.31 9.32
CA LEU A 63 -13.19 9.67 8.19
C LEU A 63 -13.81 11.07 8.36
N GLY A 64 -14.25 11.39 9.58
CA GLY A 64 -15.03 12.59 9.89
C GLY A 64 -16.31 12.64 9.04
N ASP A 65 -16.66 13.84 8.57
CA ASP A 65 -17.80 14.07 7.67
C ASP A 65 -17.46 13.85 6.18
N SER A 66 -16.25 13.37 5.88
CA SER A 66 -15.80 13.19 4.50
C SER A 66 -16.37 11.90 3.90
N LEU A 67 -16.67 11.93 2.59
CA LEU A 67 -17.02 10.73 1.84
C LEU A 67 -15.76 9.93 1.48
N LEU A 68 -15.87 8.60 1.33
CA LEU A 68 -14.77 7.75 0.85
C LEU A 68 -14.15 8.25 -0.47
N ALA A 69 -14.98 8.82 -1.35
CA ALA A 69 -14.55 9.38 -2.62
C ALA A 69 -13.62 10.61 -2.49
N ALA A 70 -13.40 11.15 -1.29
CA ALA A 70 -12.39 12.17 -1.04
C ALA A 70 -10.97 11.60 -0.87
N PHE A 71 -10.84 10.27 -0.75
CA PHE A 71 -9.58 9.60 -0.45
C PHE A 71 -9.07 8.80 -1.65
N SER A 72 -7.85 9.09 -2.09
CA SER A 72 -7.19 8.34 -3.16
C SER A 72 -6.84 6.92 -2.72
N VAL A 73 -6.47 6.73 -1.45
CA VAL A 73 -6.17 5.43 -0.86
C VAL A 73 -6.85 5.29 0.50
N VAL A 74 -7.45 4.14 0.74
CA VAL A 74 -7.86 3.68 2.08
C VAL A 74 -6.89 2.59 2.53
N VAL A 75 -6.39 2.67 3.76
CA VAL A 75 -5.52 1.69 4.38
C VAL A 75 -6.23 1.12 5.60
N LEU A 76 -6.41 -0.20 5.60
CA LEU A 76 -6.92 -0.96 6.73
C LEU A 76 -5.77 -1.79 7.29
N SER A 77 -5.27 -1.42 8.47
CA SER A 77 -4.14 -2.09 9.08
C SER A 77 -4.45 -2.60 10.47
N ASN A 78 -4.44 -3.93 10.64
CA ASN A 78 -4.68 -4.58 11.93
C ASN A 78 -5.88 -3.94 12.66
N VAL A 79 -7.01 -3.84 11.96
CA VAL A 79 -8.20 -3.08 12.41
C VAL A 79 -9.47 -3.91 12.35
N ASN A 80 -10.18 -4.01 13.47
CA ASN A 80 -11.36 -4.86 13.58
C ASN A 80 -12.52 -4.31 12.74
N TYR A 81 -13.27 -5.20 12.09
CA TYR A 81 -14.44 -4.85 11.27
C TYR A 81 -15.42 -3.93 12.00
N ASP A 82 -15.75 -4.25 13.25
CA ASP A 82 -16.76 -3.51 14.03
C ASP A 82 -16.28 -2.10 14.44
N SER A 83 -14.97 -1.85 14.37
CA SER A 83 -14.40 -0.51 14.61
C SER A 83 -14.38 0.38 13.37
N LEU A 84 -14.64 -0.18 12.18
CA LEU A 84 -14.65 0.57 10.95
C LEU A 84 -15.89 1.48 10.87
N PRO A 85 -15.75 2.72 10.37
CA PRO A 85 -16.90 3.56 10.04
C PRO A 85 -17.89 2.81 9.13
N GLU A 86 -19.19 3.01 9.33
CA GLU A 86 -20.24 2.38 8.51
C GLU A 86 -20.04 2.62 7.01
N ALA A 87 -19.69 3.86 6.63
CA ALA A 87 -19.35 4.21 5.26
C ALA A 87 -18.18 3.39 4.68
N VAL A 88 -17.23 2.95 5.51
CA VAL A 88 -16.14 2.06 5.10
C VAL A 88 -16.63 0.62 4.96
N ARG A 89 -17.43 0.13 5.93
CA ARG A 89 -17.94 -1.25 5.89
C ARG A 89 -18.80 -1.52 4.65
N ASP A 90 -19.67 -0.56 4.31
CA ASP A 90 -20.69 -0.76 3.29
C ASP A 90 -20.34 -0.08 1.96
N GLY A 91 -19.54 0.98 1.98
CA GLY A 91 -19.23 1.81 0.80
C GLY A 91 -18.00 1.40 0.00
N LEU A 92 -17.22 0.41 0.45
CA LEU A 92 -15.95 0.05 -0.19
C LEU A 92 -16.13 -0.51 -1.61
N ALA A 93 -17.21 -1.25 -1.89
CA ALA A 93 -17.47 -1.76 -3.24
C ALA A 93 -17.63 -0.62 -4.26
N ASP A 94 -18.46 0.39 -3.92
CA ASP A 94 -18.68 1.56 -4.76
C ASP A 94 -17.44 2.44 -4.87
N TYR A 95 -16.71 2.60 -3.76
CA TYR A 95 -15.43 3.32 -3.72
C TYR A 95 -14.42 2.72 -4.72
N LEU A 96 -14.25 1.40 -4.70
CA LEU A 96 -13.36 0.68 -5.61
C LEU A 96 -13.86 0.76 -7.05
N ALA A 97 -15.15 0.59 -7.30
CA ALA A 97 -15.72 0.70 -8.64
C ALA A 97 -15.42 2.07 -9.29
N ARG A 98 -15.38 3.15 -8.49
CA ARG A 98 -15.03 4.51 -8.92
C ARG A 98 -13.52 4.76 -9.08
N GLY A 99 -12.67 3.77 -8.83
CA GLY A 99 -11.23 3.88 -8.98
C GLY A 99 -10.46 4.18 -7.70
N GLY A 100 -11.11 4.04 -6.53
CA GLY A 100 -10.43 4.04 -5.25
C GLY A 100 -9.40 2.92 -5.13
N SER A 101 -8.42 3.09 -4.24
CA SER A 101 -7.42 2.05 -3.96
C SER A 101 -7.42 1.66 -2.49
N LEU A 102 -7.26 0.37 -2.22
CA LEU A 102 -7.36 -0.20 -0.88
C LEU A 102 -6.10 -1.00 -0.55
N LEU A 103 -5.47 -0.67 0.58
CA LEU A 103 -4.46 -1.51 1.21
C LEU A 103 -5.10 -2.23 2.40
N VAL A 104 -4.89 -3.54 2.50
CA VAL A 104 -5.22 -4.32 3.70
C VAL A 104 -3.98 -5.06 4.18
N SER A 105 -3.58 -4.87 5.43
CA SER A 105 -2.52 -5.65 6.05
C SER A 105 -3.05 -6.56 7.16
N GLY A 106 -2.32 -7.65 7.39
CA GLY A 106 -2.64 -8.66 8.39
C GLY A 106 -2.44 -8.17 9.82
N GLY A 107 -2.78 -9.06 10.74
CA GLY A 107 -2.72 -8.84 12.17
C GLY A 107 -3.88 -9.47 12.92
N LYS A 108 -3.78 -9.48 14.25
CA LYS A 108 -4.78 -10.07 15.16
C LYS A 108 -6.17 -9.50 14.98
N GLN A 109 -6.27 -8.25 14.53
CA GLN A 109 -7.51 -7.52 14.35
C GLN A 109 -7.89 -7.39 12.87
N SER A 110 -7.18 -8.03 11.94
CA SER A 110 -7.50 -8.02 10.50
C SER A 110 -8.08 -9.35 10.03
N TYR A 111 -8.65 -9.35 8.82
CA TYR A 111 -9.14 -10.56 8.14
C TYR A 111 -10.12 -11.36 9.01
N GLY A 112 -10.02 -12.68 9.05
CA GLY A 112 -10.96 -13.52 9.78
C GLY A 112 -10.88 -13.35 11.29
N SER A 113 -9.69 -13.22 11.86
CA SER A 113 -9.50 -12.83 13.27
C SER A 113 -10.07 -11.44 13.58
N GLY A 114 -10.09 -10.54 12.60
CA GLY A 114 -10.70 -9.21 12.66
C GLY A 114 -12.19 -9.12 12.36
N GLY A 115 -12.86 -10.25 12.10
CA GLY A 115 -14.31 -10.30 11.82
C GLY A 115 -14.72 -10.07 10.36
N TYR A 116 -13.79 -10.15 9.40
CA TYR A 116 -14.09 -9.86 7.98
C TYR A 116 -14.72 -11.08 7.29
N ALA A 117 -14.55 -12.28 7.84
CA ALA A 117 -15.05 -13.51 7.25
C ALA A 117 -16.59 -13.53 7.22
N GLY A 118 -17.16 -13.69 6.02
CA GLY A 118 -18.60 -13.69 5.81
C GLY A 118 -19.24 -12.31 5.73
N THR A 119 -18.44 -11.24 5.61
CA THR A 119 -18.93 -9.88 5.36
C THR A 119 -18.70 -9.47 3.91
N ALA A 120 -19.38 -8.40 3.48
CA ALA A 120 -19.17 -7.82 2.15
C ALA A 120 -17.70 -7.40 1.93
N LEU A 121 -17.03 -6.87 2.97
CA LEU A 121 -15.60 -6.58 2.92
C LEU A 121 -14.80 -7.84 2.62
N GLY A 122 -15.02 -8.93 3.37
CA GLY A 122 -14.28 -10.19 3.20
C GLY A 122 -14.41 -10.77 1.78
N ASP A 123 -15.58 -10.64 1.15
CA ASP A 123 -15.84 -11.14 -0.21
C ASP A 123 -15.17 -10.30 -1.32
N LEU A 124 -14.84 -9.03 -1.04
CA LEU A 124 -14.12 -8.15 -1.96
C LEU A 124 -12.64 -8.49 -2.04
N LEU A 125 -12.04 -9.02 -0.96
CA LEU A 125 -10.59 -9.14 -0.85
C LEU A 125 -9.98 -10.15 -1.84
N PRO A 126 -8.75 -9.91 -2.33
CA PRO A 126 -7.98 -10.91 -3.09
C PRO A 126 -7.52 -12.09 -2.21
N LEU A 127 -7.48 -11.91 -0.89
CA LEU A 127 -7.15 -12.96 0.07
C LEU A 127 -8.39 -13.22 0.91
N LYS A 128 -8.90 -14.44 0.83
CA LYS A 128 -10.14 -14.86 1.47
C LYS A 128 -9.88 -15.19 2.94
N PRO A 129 -10.50 -14.44 3.88
CA PRO A 129 -10.37 -14.71 5.30
C PRO A 129 -11.15 -15.96 5.71
N SER A 130 -10.60 -16.69 6.68
CA SER A 130 -11.28 -17.74 7.43
C SER A 130 -11.24 -17.41 8.92
N ARG A 131 -12.22 -17.87 9.70
CA ARG A 131 -12.21 -17.61 11.16
C ARG A 131 -10.90 -18.09 11.79
N ASP A 132 -10.41 -17.31 12.75
CA ASP A 132 -9.19 -17.61 13.53
C ASP A 132 -7.93 -17.84 12.65
N ASP A 133 -7.76 -17.00 11.63
CA ASP A 133 -6.67 -17.11 10.66
C ASP A 133 -5.32 -16.57 11.16
N TRP A 134 -5.27 -15.74 12.21
CA TRP A 134 -4.01 -15.17 12.70
C TRP A 134 -3.19 -16.15 13.55
N LEU A 135 -1.99 -16.52 13.09
CA LEU A 135 -1.14 -17.49 13.76
C LEU A 135 0.36 -17.09 13.75
N PRO A 136 1.15 -17.54 14.74
CA PRO A 136 2.60 -17.51 14.66
C PRO A 136 3.10 -18.55 13.64
N HIS A 137 4.01 -18.15 12.76
CA HIS A 137 4.65 -19.05 11.80
C HIS A 137 6.16 -19.11 12.00
N PRO A 138 6.77 -20.32 11.92
CA PRO A 138 8.21 -20.45 11.94
C PRO A 138 8.83 -19.84 10.67
N PHE A 139 10.16 -19.74 10.64
CA PHE A 139 10.86 -19.38 9.42
C PHE A 139 10.46 -20.29 8.26
N GLY A 140 10.23 -19.69 7.10
CA GLY A 140 9.96 -20.40 5.86
C GLY A 140 10.34 -19.53 4.68
N PRO A 141 10.68 -20.10 3.52
CA PRO A 141 11.02 -19.31 2.36
C PRO A 141 9.78 -18.62 1.80
N THR A 142 9.94 -17.34 1.46
CA THR A 142 8.99 -16.61 0.63
C THR A 142 9.25 -16.96 -0.84
N LEU A 143 8.21 -17.35 -1.57
CA LEU A 143 8.25 -17.52 -3.01
C LEU A 143 7.75 -16.23 -3.66
N ILE A 144 8.63 -15.54 -4.37
CA ILE A 144 8.27 -14.35 -5.13
C ILE A 144 7.78 -14.78 -6.51
N LEU A 145 6.50 -14.53 -6.80
CA LEU A 145 5.88 -14.90 -8.07
C LEU A 145 6.02 -13.79 -9.12
N GLN A 146 6.12 -12.54 -8.67
CA GLN A 146 6.26 -11.36 -9.52
C GLN A 146 7.45 -10.51 -9.06
N PRO A 147 8.70 -10.90 -9.37
CA PRO A 147 9.89 -10.24 -8.85
C PRO A 147 10.05 -8.78 -9.26
N ASP A 148 9.49 -8.39 -10.41
CA ASP A 148 9.56 -7.02 -10.93
C ASP A 148 8.41 -6.13 -10.42
N HIS A 149 7.54 -6.65 -9.54
CA HIS A 149 6.40 -5.89 -9.02
C HIS A 149 6.90 -4.65 -8.26
N PRO A 150 6.34 -3.44 -8.50
CA PRO A 150 6.85 -2.19 -7.91
C PRO A 150 6.99 -2.22 -6.38
N ILE A 151 6.09 -2.94 -5.69
CA ILE A 151 6.11 -3.06 -4.22
C ILE A 151 7.39 -3.75 -3.69
N LEU A 152 8.04 -4.59 -4.51
CA LEU A 152 9.23 -5.36 -4.13
C LEU A 152 10.54 -4.63 -4.46
N ARG A 153 10.48 -3.43 -5.04
CA ARG A 153 11.68 -2.70 -5.45
C ARG A 153 12.56 -2.37 -4.24
N GLY A 154 13.77 -2.94 -4.23
CA GLY A 154 14.74 -2.72 -3.16
C GLY A 154 14.31 -3.30 -1.81
N VAL A 155 13.51 -4.36 -1.83
CA VAL A 155 13.00 -5.03 -0.62
C VAL A 155 13.38 -6.51 -0.68
N VAL A 156 13.97 -7.00 0.41
CA VAL A 156 14.11 -8.44 0.67
C VAL A 156 13.11 -8.85 1.74
N ILE A 157 12.15 -9.72 1.41
CA ILE A 157 11.16 -10.24 2.36
C ILE A 157 11.77 -11.43 3.11
N LEU A 158 12.13 -11.23 4.38
CA LEU A 158 12.58 -12.29 5.28
C LEU A 158 11.44 -12.67 6.21
N THR A 159 10.89 -13.87 6.06
CA THR A 159 9.72 -14.31 6.82
C THR A 159 10.09 -14.95 8.15
N MET A 160 10.36 -14.11 9.16
CA MET A 160 9.79 -14.32 10.50
C MET A 160 8.63 -13.34 10.63
N ALA A 161 7.40 -13.84 10.69
CA ALA A 161 6.27 -12.95 10.94
C ALA A 161 5.08 -13.72 11.50
N PHE A 162 4.27 -13.00 12.27
CA PHE A 162 2.88 -13.38 12.46
C PHE A 162 2.11 -12.99 11.20
N PHE A 163 1.24 -13.86 10.72
CA PHE A 163 0.40 -13.56 9.57
C PHE A 163 -0.92 -14.33 9.63
N ASN A 164 -1.88 -13.89 8.83
CA ASN A 164 -3.16 -14.57 8.69
C ASN A 164 -3.01 -15.72 7.65
N GLU A 165 -3.40 -16.96 8.00
CA GLU A 165 -3.50 -18.08 7.04
C GLU A 165 -4.73 -17.88 6.16
N LEU A 166 -4.52 -17.36 4.94
CA LEU A 166 -5.58 -16.97 4.00
C LEU A 166 -5.59 -17.88 2.77
N ASP A 167 -6.73 -17.96 2.10
CA ASP A 167 -6.86 -18.60 0.78
C ASP A 167 -6.87 -17.56 -0.34
N PRO A 168 -6.47 -17.89 -1.58
CA PRO A 168 -6.66 -16.98 -2.70
C PRO A 168 -8.15 -16.77 -2.98
N GLY A 169 -8.56 -15.50 -3.11
CA GLY A 169 -9.90 -15.09 -3.52
C GLY A 169 -10.09 -15.14 -5.03
N SER A 170 -11.34 -14.98 -5.48
CA SER A 170 -11.64 -14.92 -6.91
C SER A 170 -11.05 -13.67 -7.56
N GLY A 171 -10.38 -13.82 -8.70
CA GLY A 171 -9.73 -12.72 -9.42
C GLY A 171 -8.47 -12.18 -8.74
N ALA A 172 -7.94 -12.89 -7.75
CA ALA A 172 -6.67 -12.55 -7.12
C ALA A 172 -5.49 -12.82 -8.07
N VAL A 173 -4.55 -11.88 -8.10
CA VAL A 173 -3.25 -12.03 -8.71
C VAL A 173 -2.23 -12.07 -7.59
N GLU A 174 -1.67 -13.25 -7.33
CA GLU A 174 -0.68 -13.44 -6.27
C GLU A 174 0.68 -12.84 -6.67
N ILE A 175 1.29 -12.08 -5.76
CA ILE A 175 2.60 -11.44 -5.92
C ILE A 175 3.68 -12.25 -5.19
N ALA A 176 3.33 -12.75 -4.00
CA ALA A 176 4.21 -13.57 -3.18
C ALA A 176 3.41 -14.64 -2.42
N GLN A 177 4.06 -15.77 -2.17
CA GLN A 177 3.57 -16.86 -1.34
C GLN A 177 4.58 -17.16 -0.23
N TYR A 178 4.13 -17.84 0.80
CA TYR A 178 4.98 -18.36 1.85
C TYR A 178 4.85 -19.89 1.93
N ARG A 179 5.98 -20.60 2.02
CA ARG A 179 5.99 -22.03 2.32
C ARG A 179 6.16 -22.24 3.81
N LYS A 180 5.18 -22.90 4.43
CA LYS A 180 5.24 -23.27 5.84
C LYS A 180 6.43 -24.20 6.10
N GLY A 181 7.38 -23.71 6.89
CA GLY A 181 8.44 -24.53 7.45
C GLY A 181 7.83 -25.63 8.32
N SER A 182 8.17 -26.90 8.07
CA SER A 182 7.85 -27.96 9.03
C SER A 182 8.84 -27.88 10.20
N LYS A 183 8.40 -28.23 11.43
CA LYS A 183 9.33 -28.36 12.58
C LYS A 183 10.51 -29.31 12.28
N ALA A 184 10.31 -30.28 11.38
CA ALA A 184 11.33 -31.22 10.92
C ALA A 184 12.44 -30.57 10.07
N ALA A 185 12.19 -29.41 9.45
CA ALA A 185 13.20 -28.69 8.68
C ALA A 185 14.21 -27.93 9.57
N PHE A 186 13.89 -27.69 10.85
CA PHE A 186 14.73 -26.90 11.77
C PHE A 186 15.36 -27.72 12.90
N ALA A 187 14.81 -28.90 13.23
CA ALA A 187 15.44 -29.84 14.14
C ALA A 187 16.40 -30.73 13.35
N GLY A 188 17.70 -30.37 13.32
CA GLY A 188 18.75 -31.10 12.61
C GLY A 188 18.87 -32.59 12.96
N GLY A 189 18.06 -33.41 12.31
CA GLY A 189 18.07 -34.87 12.39
C GLY A 189 17.86 -35.53 11.03
N GLY A 190 18.30 -34.87 9.95
CA GLY A 190 18.40 -35.51 8.64
C GLY A 190 19.48 -36.58 8.71
N ASN A 191 19.09 -37.84 8.60
CA ASN A 191 19.99 -38.97 8.43
C ASN A 191 21.01 -38.65 7.29
N PRO A 192 22.34 -38.80 7.48
CA PRO A 192 23.33 -38.55 6.43
C PRO A 192 23.21 -39.46 5.20
N GLY A 193 22.27 -40.42 5.22
CA GLY A 193 22.07 -41.45 4.20
C GLY A 193 21.06 -41.13 3.09
N GLY A 194 20.76 -39.85 2.81
CA GLY A 194 20.06 -39.48 1.56
C GLY A 194 18.62 -39.99 1.39
N GLY A 195 17.93 -40.33 2.47
CA GLY A 195 16.48 -40.61 2.43
C GLY A 195 15.71 -39.30 2.38
N GLU A 196 14.76 -39.17 1.43
CA GLU A 196 13.83 -38.04 1.35
C GLU A 196 13.25 -37.75 2.74
N ILE A 197 13.56 -36.56 3.28
CA ILE A 197 12.85 -36.04 4.43
C ILE A 197 11.42 -35.76 3.94
N GLN A 198 10.52 -36.69 4.19
CA GLN A 198 9.06 -36.55 4.05
C GLN A 198 8.55 -35.55 5.11
N GLY A 199 9.04 -34.31 5.06
CA GLY A 199 8.50 -33.19 5.81
C GLY A 199 7.25 -32.72 5.08
N GLY A 200 6.07 -32.95 5.66
CA GLY A 200 4.77 -32.58 5.12
C GLY A 200 4.63 -31.09 4.81
N GLY A 201 5.18 -30.68 3.67
CA GLY A 201 5.11 -29.32 3.15
C GLY A 201 3.68 -29.03 2.74
N ARG A 202 2.91 -28.47 3.67
CA ARG A 202 1.60 -27.87 3.37
C ARG A 202 1.78 -26.87 2.24
N ARG A 203 0.83 -26.92 1.30
CA ARG A 203 0.66 -26.04 0.14
C ARG A 203 1.19 -24.61 0.39
N PRO A 204 1.88 -23.97 -0.57
CA PRO A 204 2.23 -22.55 -0.49
C PRO A 204 0.98 -21.72 -0.18
N MET A 205 1.06 -20.88 0.84
CA MET A 205 -0.03 -19.99 1.23
C MET A 205 0.21 -18.62 0.61
N PRO A 206 -0.83 -17.93 0.13
CA PRO A 206 -0.69 -16.58 -0.38
C PRO A 206 -0.20 -15.64 0.73
N LEU A 207 0.81 -14.83 0.41
CA LEU A 207 1.38 -13.85 1.33
C LEU A 207 0.98 -12.43 0.93
N ILE A 208 1.03 -12.14 -0.38
CA ILE A 208 0.68 -10.86 -0.96
C ILE A 208 -0.10 -11.14 -2.23
N ALA A 209 -1.26 -10.52 -2.39
CA ALA A 209 -2.03 -10.58 -3.62
C ALA A 209 -2.73 -9.25 -3.89
N GLU A 210 -3.01 -9.00 -5.15
CA GLU A 210 -3.84 -7.88 -5.57
C GLU A 210 -5.09 -8.34 -6.32
N ARG A 211 -6.08 -7.47 -6.42
CA ARG A 211 -7.27 -7.64 -7.25
C ARG A 211 -7.75 -6.29 -7.75
N SER A 212 -8.19 -6.26 -9.00
CA SER A 212 -8.86 -5.08 -9.57
C SER A 212 -10.39 -5.26 -9.50
N ILE A 213 -11.11 -4.20 -9.13
CA ILE A 213 -12.58 -4.14 -9.13
C ILE A 213 -12.99 -2.86 -9.85
N GLY A 214 -13.62 -2.98 -11.03
CA GLY A 214 -13.86 -1.82 -11.90
C GLY A 214 -12.54 -1.13 -12.25
N SER A 215 -12.41 0.15 -11.90
CA SER A 215 -11.15 0.90 -12.06
C SER A 215 -10.26 0.91 -10.80
N GLY A 216 -10.74 0.34 -9.69
CA GLY A 216 -10.04 0.34 -8.40
C GLY A 216 -9.10 -0.85 -8.23
N THR A 217 -8.18 -0.72 -7.28
CA THR A 217 -7.17 -1.73 -6.96
C THR A 217 -7.17 -2.04 -5.46
N ILE A 218 -7.22 -3.32 -5.10
CA ILE A 218 -7.00 -3.80 -3.73
C ILE A 218 -5.64 -4.50 -3.70
N LEU A 219 -4.78 -4.11 -2.77
CA LEU A 219 -3.56 -4.83 -2.40
C LEU A 219 -3.74 -5.39 -0.99
N ALA A 220 -3.60 -6.71 -0.83
CA ALA A 220 -3.73 -7.40 0.44
C ALA A 220 -2.42 -8.07 0.82
N ILE A 221 -2.03 -7.92 2.09
CA ILE A 221 -0.82 -8.46 2.68
C ILE A 221 -1.24 -9.29 3.88
N ALA A 222 -0.97 -10.59 3.86
CA ALA A 222 -1.30 -11.49 4.97
C ALA A 222 -0.47 -11.21 6.24
N MET A 223 0.71 -10.60 6.08
CA MET A 223 1.63 -10.30 7.18
C MET A 223 1.09 -9.27 8.15
N ASP A 224 1.27 -9.52 9.44
CA ASP A 224 1.18 -8.50 10.47
C ASP A 224 2.40 -7.59 10.37
N MET A 225 2.20 -6.45 9.72
CA MET A 225 3.27 -5.49 9.45
C MET A 225 3.84 -4.85 10.71
N THR A 226 3.14 -4.95 11.85
CA THR A 226 3.59 -4.43 13.15
C THR A 226 4.46 -5.43 13.91
N LEU A 227 4.35 -6.73 13.60
CA LEU A 227 5.05 -7.83 14.27
C LEU A 227 5.99 -8.59 13.31
N THR A 228 6.94 -7.86 12.74
CA THR A 228 7.84 -8.31 11.67
C THR A 228 9.27 -8.63 12.14
N GLY A 229 9.57 -8.48 13.43
CA GLY A 229 10.93 -8.63 13.96
C GLY A 229 11.90 -7.61 13.32
N ASP A 230 13.13 -8.05 13.04
CA ASP A 230 14.22 -7.21 12.50
C ASP A 230 14.17 -7.07 10.96
N TRP A 231 12.97 -6.93 10.38
CA TRP A 231 12.85 -6.75 8.95
C TRP A 231 13.27 -5.33 8.52
N ASN A 232 14.54 -5.19 8.13
CA ASN A 232 15.16 -3.91 7.77
C ASN A 232 14.43 -3.14 6.65
N ASP A 233 13.88 -3.84 5.66
CA ASP A 233 13.24 -3.21 4.49
C ASP A 233 11.74 -2.93 4.69
N ARG A 234 11.20 -3.17 5.89
CA ARG A 234 9.76 -3.03 6.17
C ARG A 234 9.20 -1.66 5.81
N ASN A 235 9.89 -0.58 6.20
CA ASN A 235 9.44 0.79 5.89
C ASN A 235 9.47 1.04 4.38
N ARG A 236 10.53 0.58 3.68
CA ARG A 236 10.62 0.68 2.21
C ARG A 236 9.48 -0.06 1.53
N PHE A 237 9.18 -1.27 1.97
CA PHE A 237 8.07 -2.07 1.45
C PHE A 237 6.74 -1.37 1.64
N ALA A 238 6.46 -0.87 2.85
CA ALA A 238 5.23 -0.12 3.14
C ALA A 238 5.09 1.13 2.26
N GLN A 239 6.17 1.88 2.07
CA GLN A 239 6.20 3.04 1.16
C GLN A 239 5.90 2.64 -0.28
N ASN A 240 6.55 1.58 -0.79
CA ASN A 240 6.31 1.12 -2.14
C ASN A 240 4.84 0.70 -2.34
N CYS A 241 4.21 0.06 -1.34
CA CYS A 241 2.78 -0.29 -1.37
C CYS A 241 1.88 0.96 -1.48
N ILE A 242 2.13 1.99 -0.67
CA ILE A 242 1.34 3.22 -0.70
C ILE A 242 1.56 3.98 -2.01
N GLU A 243 2.80 4.14 -2.46
CA GLU A 243 3.13 4.80 -3.73
C GLU A 243 2.49 4.08 -4.92
N TYR A 244 2.53 2.74 -4.92
CA TYR A 244 1.87 1.93 -5.93
C TYR A 244 0.36 2.20 -5.95
N LEU A 245 -0.32 2.15 -4.81
CA LEU A 245 -1.77 2.38 -4.75
C LEU A 245 -2.17 3.81 -5.09
N LEU A 246 -1.36 4.82 -4.72
CA LEU A 246 -1.58 6.21 -5.15
C LEU A 246 -1.53 6.34 -6.67
N GLN A 247 -0.60 5.65 -7.35
CA GLN A 247 -0.50 5.64 -8.82
C GLN A 247 -1.67 4.88 -9.48
N ARG A 248 -2.23 3.89 -8.80
CA ARG A 248 -3.37 3.10 -9.28
C ARG A 248 -4.71 3.81 -9.10
N SER A 249 -4.81 4.68 -8.10
CA SER A 249 -6.03 5.43 -7.82
C SER A 249 -6.42 6.35 -8.97
N ARG A 250 -7.72 6.41 -9.25
CA ARG A 250 -8.35 7.34 -10.21
C ARG A 250 -9.18 8.41 -9.53
N ILE A 251 -9.21 8.42 -8.20
CA ILE A 251 -9.89 9.44 -7.42
C ILE A 251 -9.07 10.73 -7.49
N GLU A 252 -9.65 11.76 -8.11
CA GLU A 252 -9.05 13.09 -8.15
C GLU A 252 -9.22 13.80 -6.79
N PRO A 253 -8.20 14.54 -6.32
CA PRO A 253 -8.33 15.34 -5.12
C PRO A 253 -9.48 16.35 -5.28
N VAL A 254 -10.38 16.38 -4.30
CA VAL A 254 -11.43 17.40 -4.26
C VAL A 254 -10.74 18.75 -4.11
N LYS A 255 -10.76 19.57 -5.17
CA LYS A 255 -10.36 20.98 -5.07
C LYS A 255 -11.32 21.64 -4.10
N LEU A 256 -10.83 21.96 -2.90
CA LEU A 256 -11.56 22.82 -1.99
C LEU A 256 -11.74 24.16 -2.70
N LEU A 257 -12.97 24.44 -3.14
CA LEU A 257 -13.33 25.77 -3.58
C LEU A 257 -13.13 26.67 -2.37
N LYS A 258 -12.14 27.57 -2.42
CA LYS A 258 -12.00 28.64 -1.44
C LYS A 258 -13.36 29.34 -1.35
N GLU A 259 -13.98 29.32 -0.18
CA GLU A 259 -15.17 30.10 0.07
C GLU A 259 -14.86 31.57 -0.29
N PRO A 260 -15.74 32.26 -1.04
CA PRO A 260 -15.54 33.67 -1.29
C PRO A 260 -15.52 34.39 0.06
N ALA A 261 -14.47 35.19 0.28
CA ALA A 261 -14.32 36.01 1.47
C ALA A 261 -15.64 36.77 1.70
N LYS A 262 -16.27 36.55 2.85
CA LYS A 262 -17.41 37.36 3.28
C LYS A 262 -16.94 38.81 3.34
N GLU A 263 -17.39 39.62 2.39
CA GLU A 263 -17.26 41.07 2.49
C GLU A 263 -17.91 41.50 3.80
N SER A 264 -17.09 42.09 4.67
CA SER A 264 -17.54 42.77 5.88
C SER A 264 -18.42 43.94 5.44
N VAL A 265 -19.74 43.77 5.52
CA VAL A 265 -20.69 44.87 5.47
C VAL A 265 -20.53 45.64 6.78
N THR A 266 -19.76 46.71 6.73
CA THR A 266 -19.81 47.80 7.71
C THR A 266 -20.97 48.70 7.34
N GLU A 267 -22.01 48.71 8.17
CA GLU A 267 -22.91 49.86 8.36
C GLU A 267 -22.83 50.32 9.81
#